data_AF-A0A6A5G4R1-F1
#
_entry.id   AF-A0A6A5G4R1-F1
#
_cell.length_a   1.000
_cell.length_b   1.000
_cell.length_c   1.000
_cell.angle_alpha   90.00
_cell.angle_beta   90.00
_cell.angle_gamma   90.00
#
_symmetry.space_group_name_H-M   'P 1'
#
loop_
_entity.id
_entity.type
_entity.pdbx_description
1 polymer ?
#
loop_
_entity_poly.entity_id
_entity_poly.type
_entity_poly.pdbx_seq_one_letter_code
_entity_poly.pdbx_strand_id
1 'polypeptide(L)'
;MKLLRFPSLAQQKIFELMGFHSLLILSFCSKRIKYLIQSLQRYRWKDIKFVNYSFVELEEIHITVGFDIKSERIYLFPYKGLVTNPMRVFGMDPEVSCSFDTRLCGSKYTYNTEEKQRVVQGIHDYLYQFFGSSIDYEVESMETHLPPSLKNINSSRIKVPENTTADELEACFTASPNQEYIEIGGHFTGNLCPNSVILGTEYLRIYCSGMHGDDILLRFRGKRLDVRQTNFHDSTIVCLLNDWRTNKKFENLKSLLINSYEYKNYDAVKLLQDVGIKKMSQSEGILRLTWQMRLLYSTFLNFPRPPHRKWIPSAFESRDYLIRDGDGEKASVFIEDHYVCFAVWNGSSCVTNHTSDKPNY
;
A
#
# COMPACT_ATOMS: atom_id res chain seq x y z
N MET A 1 -9.90 27.57 -29.00
CA MET A 1 -10.59 26.29 -29.29
C MET A 1 -12.10 26.52 -29.41
N LYS A 2 -12.77 26.05 -30.47
CA LYS A 2 -14.22 26.29 -30.71
C LYS A 2 -15.11 25.72 -29.61
N LEU A 3 -14.70 24.62 -28.97
CA LEU A 3 -15.42 23.97 -27.86
C LEU A 3 -15.78 24.93 -26.70
N LEU A 4 -14.88 25.87 -26.39
CA LEU A 4 -15.07 26.84 -25.32
C LEU A 4 -16.16 27.88 -25.60
N ARG A 5 -16.67 27.95 -26.83
CA ARG A 5 -17.74 28.88 -27.23
C ARG A 5 -19.14 28.29 -27.02
N PHE A 6 -19.26 26.98 -26.84
CA PHE A 6 -20.55 26.35 -26.56
C PHE A 6 -21.03 26.66 -25.13
N PRO A 7 -22.35 26.70 -24.88
CA PRO A 7 -22.90 26.73 -23.52
C PRO A 7 -22.43 25.55 -22.67
N SER A 8 -22.41 25.73 -21.35
CA SER A 8 -21.93 24.71 -20.39
C SER A 8 -22.63 23.36 -20.52
N LEU A 9 -23.94 23.34 -20.76
CA LEU A 9 -24.71 22.11 -20.98
C LEU A 9 -24.24 21.34 -22.22
N ALA A 10 -23.99 22.05 -23.32
CA ALA A 10 -23.47 21.44 -24.53
C ALA A 10 -22.03 20.93 -24.33
N GLN A 11 -21.19 21.67 -23.61
CA GLN A 11 -19.84 21.24 -23.24
C GLN A 11 -19.87 19.96 -22.39
N GLN A 12 -20.75 19.91 -21.39
CA GLN A 12 -20.93 18.73 -20.54
C GLN A 12 -21.36 17.51 -21.37
N LYS A 13 -22.35 17.66 -22.24
CA LYS A 13 -22.82 16.58 -23.13
C LYS A 13 -21.72 16.10 -24.08
N ILE A 14 -20.88 16.99 -24.59
CA ILE A 14 -19.72 16.63 -25.41
C ILE A 14 -18.71 15.82 -24.57
N PHE A 15 -18.42 16.24 -23.34
CA PHE A 15 -17.49 15.51 -22.46
C PHE A 15 -18.04 14.16 -22.00
N GLU A 16 -19.36 14.02 -21.84
CA GLU A 16 -20.03 12.75 -21.54
C GLU A 16 -19.80 11.70 -22.63
N LEU A 17 -19.71 12.13 -23.89
CA LEU A 17 -19.42 11.24 -25.03
C LEU A 17 -17.93 10.87 -25.14
N MET A 18 -17.05 11.50 -24.36
CA MET A 18 -15.61 11.27 -24.40
C MET A 18 -15.17 10.25 -23.34
N GLY A 19 -14.33 9.30 -23.78
CA GLY A 19 -13.60 8.40 -22.91
C GLY A 19 -12.57 9.12 -22.04
N PHE A 20 -12.05 8.41 -21.03
CA PHE A 20 -11.07 8.94 -20.08
C PHE A 20 -9.84 9.55 -20.77
N HIS A 21 -9.22 8.80 -21.68
CA HIS A 21 -8.01 9.26 -22.38
C HIS A 21 -8.26 10.49 -23.26
N SER A 22 -9.41 10.56 -23.94
CA SER A 22 -9.78 11.73 -24.74
C SER A 22 -9.92 12.98 -23.87
N LEU A 23 -10.54 12.86 -22.71
CA LEU A 23 -10.64 13.98 -21.76
C LEU A 23 -9.27 14.39 -21.20
N LEU A 24 -8.42 13.42 -20.88
CA LEU A 24 -7.06 13.68 -20.41
C LEU A 24 -6.23 14.42 -21.46
N ILE A 25 -6.21 13.94 -22.71
CA ILE A 25 -5.49 14.61 -23.81
C ILE A 25 -6.05 16.02 -24.04
N LEU A 26 -7.37 16.17 -24.04
CA LEU A 26 -8.03 17.46 -24.22
C LEU A 26 -7.66 18.45 -23.09
N SER A 27 -7.46 17.95 -21.87
CA SER A 27 -7.05 18.75 -20.73
C SER A 27 -5.66 19.38 -20.92
N PHE A 28 -4.77 18.77 -21.72
CA PHE A 28 -3.44 19.31 -22.01
C PHE A 28 -3.48 20.57 -22.88
N CYS A 29 -4.55 20.78 -23.66
CA CYS A 29 -4.64 21.88 -24.62
C CYS A 29 -4.65 23.27 -23.97
N SER A 30 -5.20 23.43 -22.76
CA SER A 30 -5.12 24.68 -22.00
C SER A 30 -5.56 24.52 -20.55
N LYS A 31 -5.03 25.37 -19.65
CA LYS A 31 -5.50 25.45 -18.26
C LYS A 31 -7.01 25.67 -18.16
N ARG A 32 -7.59 26.50 -19.04
CA ARG A 32 -9.04 26.78 -19.07
C ARG A 32 -9.86 25.53 -19.37
N ILE A 33 -9.44 24.70 -20.33
CA ILE A 33 -10.12 23.44 -20.64
C ILE A 33 -9.96 22.43 -19.50
N LYS A 34 -8.76 22.33 -18.91
CA LYS A 34 -8.51 21.49 -17.73
C LYS A 34 -9.54 21.78 -16.63
N TYR A 35 -9.64 23.04 -16.20
CA TYR A 35 -10.59 23.43 -15.15
C TYR A 35 -12.05 23.21 -15.54
N LEU A 36 -12.40 23.45 -16.80
CA LEU A 36 -13.75 23.20 -17.29
C LEU A 36 -14.12 21.71 -17.23
N ILE A 37 -13.22 20.81 -17.65
CA ILE A 37 -13.40 19.36 -17.55
C ILE A 37 -13.51 18.96 -16.08
N GLN A 38 -12.64 19.46 -15.21
CA GLN A 38 -12.68 19.17 -13.76
C GLN A 38 -14.03 19.55 -13.15
N SER A 39 -14.55 20.73 -13.51
CA SER A 39 -15.84 21.21 -13.00
C SER A 39 -17.01 20.41 -13.53
N LEU A 40 -17.08 20.18 -14.85
CA LEU A 40 -18.24 19.56 -15.51
C LEU A 40 -18.26 18.03 -15.43
N GLN A 41 -17.12 17.38 -15.15
CA GLN A 41 -17.00 15.92 -15.06
C GLN A 41 -16.71 15.44 -13.63
N ARG A 42 -16.86 16.32 -12.62
CA ARG A 42 -16.59 16.00 -11.21
C ARG A 42 -17.27 14.73 -10.71
N TYR A 43 -18.48 14.43 -11.20
CA TYR A 43 -19.20 13.21 -10.83
C TYR A 43 -18.43 11.94 -11.26
N ARG A 44 -17.79 11.92 -12.44
CA ARG A 44 -16.95 10.78 -12.90
C ARG A 44 -15.70 10.62 -12.04
N TRP A 45 -15.16 11.72 -11.52
CA TRP A 45 -13.96 11.71 -10.69
C TRP A 45 -14.24 11.18 -9.28
N LYS A 46 -15.48 11.32 -8.77
CA LYS A 46 -15.90 10.72 -7.49
C LYS A 46 -15.88 9.19 -7.50
N ASP A 47 -16.00 8.60 -8.69
CA ASP A 47 -15.97 7.15 -8.88
C ASP A 47 -14.53 6.60 -8.94
N ILE A 48 -13.52 7.47 -9.04
CA ILE A 48 -12.12 7.04 -8.98
C ILE A 48 -11.79 6.66 -7.55
N LYS A 49 -11.25 5.46 -7.37
CA LYS A 49 -10.88 4.92 -6.04
C LYS A 49 -9.40 4.99 -5.75
N PHE A 50 -8.57 4.94 -6.78
CA PHE A 50 -7.13 5.05 -6.66
C PHE A 50 -6.48 5.48 -7.97
N VAL A 51 -5.27 6.02 -7.86
CA VAL A 51 -4.31 6.15 -8.96
C VAL A 51 -3.04 5.42 -8.55
N ASN A 52 -2.67 4.37 -9.26
CA ASN A 52 -1.50 3.55 -8.96
C ASN A 52 -0.40 3.78 -10.02
N TYR A 53 0.81 4.08 -9.56
CA TYR A 53 2.02 4.16 -10.38
C TYR A 53 2.78 2.85 -10.24
N SER A 54 2.82 2.07 -11.31
CA SER A 54 3.50 0.79 -11.36
C SER A 54 4.80 0.91 -12.14
N PHE A 55 5.93 0.62 -11.48
CA PHE A 55 7.26 0.59 -12.09
C PHE A 55 7.61 -0.86 -12.40
N VAL A 56 7.67 -1.17 -13.69
CA VAL A 56 7.74 -2.55 -14.18
C VAL A 56 9.11 -2.83 -14.80
N GLU A 57 9.31 -4.05 -15.30
CA GLU A 57 10.54 -4.42 -16.01
C GLU A 57 10.78 -3.53 -17.24
N LEU A 58 12.04 -3.50 -17.72
CA LEU A 58 12.44 -2.72 -18.89
C LEU A 58 12.20 -1.20 -18.74
N GLU A 59 12.22 -0.67 -17.51
CA GLU A 59 12.01 0.76 -17.22
C GLU A 59 10.65 1.30 -17.72
N GLU A 60 9.66 0.44 -17.95
CA GLU A 60 8.31 0.87 -18.27
C GLU A 60 7.57 1.37 -17.03
N ILE A 61 6.66 2.33 -17.23
CA ILE A 61 5.83 2.88 -16.14
C ILE A 61 4.38 2.81 -16.57
N HIS A 62 3.57 2.10 -15.78
CA HIS A 62 2.15 1.92 -16.03
C HIS A 62 1.38 2.69 -14.96
N ILE A 63 0.54 3.63 -15.36
CA ILE A 63 -0.30 4.39 -14.43
C ILE A 63 -1.72 3.90 -14.60
N THR A 64 -2.27 3.32 -13.54
CA THR A 64 -3.64 2.78 -13.54
C THR A 64 -4.55 3.71 -12.75
N VAL A 65 -5.59 4.20 -13.40
CA VAL A 65 -6.69 4.93 -12.76
C VAL A 65 -7.85 3.96 -12.57
N GLY A 66 -8.12 3.60 -11.32
CA GLY A 66 -9.11 2.59 -10.99
C GLY A 66 -10.46 3.16 -10.57
N PHE A 67 -11.51 2.54 -11.11
CA PHE A 67 -12.91 2.72 -10.75
C PHE A 67 -13.43 1.42 -10.13
N ASP A 68 -14.69 1.42 -9.66
CA ASP A 68 -15.29 0.27 -8.96
C ASP A 68 -15.25 -1.05 -9.73
N ILE A 69 -15.52 -0.99 -11.04
CA ILE A 69 -15.66 -2.18 -11.90
C ILE A 69 -14.72 -2.16 -13.11
N LYS A 70 -13.89 -1.12 -13.26
CA LYS A 70 -13.02 -0.95 -14.42
C LYS A 70 -11.77 -0.15 -14.08
N SER A 71 -10.80 -0.16 -14.98
CA SER A 71 -9.60 0.67 -14.87
C SER A 71 -9.20 1.23 -16.22
N GLU A 72 -8.65 2.43 -16.22
CA GLU A 72 -8.04 3.07 -17.38
C GLU A 72 -6.52 3.10 -17.16
N ARG A 73 -5.72 2.87 -18.21
CA ARG A 73 -4.26 2.72 -18.07
C ARG A 73 -3.52 3.68 -18.99
N ILE A 74 -2.51 4.35 -18.45
CA ILE A 74 -1.56 5.18 -19.18
C ILE A 74 -0.21 4.46 -19.15
N TYR A 75 0.41 4.31 -20.32
CA TYR A 75 1.66 3.60 -20.47
C TYR A 75 2.77 4.56 -20.86
N LEU A 76 3.91 4.46 -20.18
CA LEU A 76 5.12 5.17 -20.52
C LEU A 76 6.22 4.17 -20.87
N PHE A 77 6.74 4.30 -22.08
CA PHE A 77 7.82 3.47 -22.59
C PHE A 77 9.14 4.26 -22.61
N PRO A 78 10.25 3.64 -22.21
CA PRO A 78 11.55 4.30 -22.28
C PRO A 78 11.94 4.60 -23.73
N TYR A 79 12.57 5.75 -23.97
CA TYR A 79 13.10 6.14 -25.27
C TYR A 79 14.43 6.88 -25.09
N LYS A 80 15.47 6.44 -25.80
CA LYS A 80 16.84 6.96 -25.70
C LYS A 80 17.22 7.96 -26.82
N GLY A 81 16.24 8.50 -27.55
CA GLY A 81 16.48 9.46 -28.63
C GLY A 81 15.94 10.87 -28.31
N LEU A 82 16.30 11.84 -29.15
CA LEU A 82 15.74 13.20 -29.09
C LEU A 82 14.27 13.18 -29.53
N VAL A 83 13.38 13.65 -28.65
CA VAL A 83 11.96 13.83 -28.97
C VAL A 83 11.84 14.92 -30.04
N THR A 84 11.43 14.53 -31.25
CA THR A 84 11.45 15.42 -32.43
C THR A 84 10.28 16.42 -32.48
N ASN A 85 9.32 16.34 -31.57
CA ASN A 85 8.24 17.33 -31.41
C ASN A 85 7.52 17.17 -30.05
N PRO A 86 8.02 17.79 -28.97
CA PRO A 86 7.40 17.66 -27.66
C PRO A 86 6.11 18.47 -27.58
N MET A 87 4.96 17.80 -27.73
CA MET A 87 3.70 18.36 -27.24
C MET A 87 3.81 18.55 -25.72
N ARG A 88 3.27 19.66 -25.20
CA ARG A 88 3.10 19.84 -23.75
C ARG A 88 2.09 18.81 -23.24
N VAL A 89 2.58 17.71 -22.69
CA VAL A 89 1.80 16.66 -22.05
C VAL A 89 1.87 16.82 -20.54
N PHE A 90 0.77 16.54 -19.84
CA PHE A 90 0.69 16.67 -18.38
C PHE A 90 1.14 18.04 -17.84
N GLY A 91 0.99 19.10 -18.64
CA GLY A 91 1.40 20.45 -18.26
C GLY A 91 2.91 20.65 -18.08
N MET A 92 3.74 19.67 -18.48
CA MET A 92 5.20 19.77 -18.45
C MET A 92 5.71 20.68 -19.57
N ASP A 93 6.86 21.30 -19.33
CA ASP A 93 7.54 22.10 -20.33
C ASP A 93 8.02 21.22 -21.49
N PRO A 94 8.07 21.74 -22.74
CA PRO A 94 8.51 20.97 -23.90
C PRO A 94 9.94 20.45 -23.79
N GLU A 95 10.76 21.03 -22.90
CA GLU A 95 12.13 20.61 -22.63
C GLU A 95 12.21 19.30 -21.83
N VAL A 96 11.13 18.93 -21.12
CA VAL A 96 11.04 17.63 -20.46
C VAL A 96 10.72 16.58 -21.51
N SER A 97 11.58 15.57 -21.62
CA SER A 97 11.49 14.53 -22.65
C SER A 97 10.36 13.53 -22.35
N CYS A 98 9.12 13.97 -22.47
CA CYS A 98 7.92 13.13 -22.44
C CYS A 98 7.02 13.50 -23.63
N SER A 99 6.70 12.51 -24.48
CA SER A 99 5.90 12.76 -25.68
C SER A 99 4.75 11.79 -25.84
N PHE A 100 3.67 12.32 -26.38
CA PHE A 100 2.56 11.54 -26.90
C PHE A 100 2.97 10.94 -28.24
N ASP A 101 3.01 9.60 -28.34
CA ASP A 101 3.30 8.96 -29.63
C ASP A 101 2.01 8.84 -30.43
N THR A 102 1.85 9.70 -31.43
CA THR A 102 0.67 9.70 -32.32
C THR A 102 0.54 8.44 -33.17
N ARG A 103 1.62 7.64 -33.31
CA ARG A 103 1.60 6.35 -34.01
C ARG A 103 1.08 5.23 -33.10
N LEU A 104 1.31 5.36 -31.80
CA LEU A 104 0.78 4.49 -30.76
C LEU A 104 -0.56 5.05 -30.29
N CYS A 105 -1.62 4.76 -31.04
CA CYS A 105 -3.00 5.17 -30.70
C CYS A 105 -3.32 5.01 -29.19
N GLY A 106 -3.99 5.98 -28.58
CA GLY A 106 -4.55 5.86 -27.23
C GLY A 106 -3.70 6.46 -26.11
N SER A 107 -3.36 5.65 -25.10
CA SER A 107 -2.87 6.08 -23.79
C SER A 107 -1.36 5.88 -23.57
N LYS A 108 -0.60 5.88 -24.66
CA LYS A 108 0.82 5.52 -24.69
C LYS A 108 1.70 6.75 -24.89
N TYR A 109 2.76 6.84 -24.11
CA TYR A 109 3.71 7.94 -24.09
C TYR A 109 5.12 7.36 -24.09
N THR A 110 6.07 8.15 -24.55
CA THR A 110 7.49 7.83 -24.44
C THR A 110 8.17 8.82 -23.51
N TYR A 111 9.24 8.38 -22.83
CA TYR A 111 10.01 9.26 -21.95
C TYR A 111 11.51 8.96 -21.94
N ASN A 112 12.33 9.96 -21.65
CA ASN A 112 13.76 9.76 -21.40
C ASN A 112 13.99 9.23 -19.98
N THR A 113 14.72 8.14 -19.87
CA THR A 113 14.97 7.42 -18.62
C THR A 113 15.87 8.21 -17.67
N GLU A 114 16.75 9.07 -18.19
CA GLU A 114 17.54 10.02 -17.39
C GLU A 114 16.67 11.06 -16.68
N GLU A 115 15.47 11.34 -17.20
CA GLU A 115 14.51 12.29 -16.63
C GLU A 115 13.36 11.61 -15.87
N LYS A 116 13.48 10.30 -15.56
CA LYS A 116 12.42 9.49 -14.91
C LYS A 116 11.78 10.20 -13.72
N GLN A 117 12.57 10.70 -12.78
CA GLN A 117 12.06 11.40 -11.59
C GLN A 117 11.24 12.64 -11.97
N ARG A 118 11.73 13.47 -12.90
CA ARG A 118 11.06 14.71 -13.33
C ARG A 118 9.75 14.40 -14.06
N VAL A 119 9.77 13.42 -14.96
CA VAL A 119 8.60 13.01 -15.75
C VAL A 119 7.51 12.46 -14.85
N VAL A 120 7.84 11.51 -13.97
CA VAL A 120 6.85 10.90 -13.08
C VAL A 120 6.28 11.91 -12.10
N GLN A 121 7.13 12.78 -11.52
CA GLN A 121 6.66 13.84 -10.65
C GLN A 121 5.73 14.81 -11.39
N GLY A 122 6.06 15.20 -12.62
CA GLY A 122 5.22 16.09 -13.43
C GLY A 122 3.85 15.47 -13.74
N ILE A 123 3.82 14.17 -14.08
CA ILE A 123 2.56 13.44 -14.29
C ILE A 123 1.78 13.34 -12.99
N HIS A 124 2.45 13.03 -11.88
CA HIS A 124 1.83 12.94 -10.57
C HIS A 124 1.18 14.27 -10.16
N ASP A 125 1.92 15.37 -10.24
CA ASP A 125 1.42 16.70 -9.90
C ASP A 125 0.22 17.09 -10.79
N TYR A 126 0.27 16.73 -12.07
CA TYR A 126 -0.84 16.95 -12.99
C TYR A 126 -2.08 16.17 -12.58
N LEU A 127 -1.96 14.85 -12.35
CA LEU A 127 -3.08 13.99 -11.99
C LEU A 127 -3.63 14.31 -10.59
N TYR A 128 -2.75 14.67 -9.65
CA TYR A 128 -3.13 15.14 -8.32
C TYR A 128 -3.94 16.43 -8.39
N GLN A 129 -3.48 17.42 -9.16
CA GLN A 129 -4.27 18.63 -9.41
C GLN A 129 -5.56 18.33 -10.15
N PHE A 130 -5.54 17.35 -11.07
CA PHE A 130 -6.66 17.05 -11.95
C PHE A 130 -7.81 16.37 -11.20
N PHE A 131 -7.51 15.37 -10.36
CA PHE A 131 -8.53 14.61 -9.65
C PHE A 131 -8.75 15.06 -8.20
N GLY A 132 -7.72 15.61 -7.55
CA GLY A 132 -7.77 16.12 -6.18
C GLY A 132 -7.31 15.12 -5.12
N SER A 133 -7.21 15.62 -3.89
CA SER A 133 -6.60 14.92 -2.75
C SER A 133 -7.48 13.83 -2.10
N SER A 134 -8.72 13.66 -2.54
CA SER A 134 -9.65 12.68 -1.96
C SER A 134 -9.46 11.26 -2.50
N ILE A 135 -8.55 11.07 -3.44
CA ILE A 135 -8.25 9.79 -4.08
C ILE A 135 -7.02 9.19 -3.41
N ASP A 136 -6.99 7.87 -3.31
CA ASP A 136 -5.81 7.17 -2.83
C ASP A 136 -4.75 7.08 -3.94
N TYR A 137 -3.61 7.69 -3.71
CA TYR A 137 -2.46 7.59 -4.59
C TYR A 137 -1.53 6.49 -4.10
N GLU A 138 -1.17 5.58 -5.00
CA GLU A 138 -0.45 4.35 -4.68
C GLU A 138 0.79 4.21 -5.55
N VAL A 139 1.85 3.63 -5.01
CA VAL A 139 3.07 3.27 -5.74
C VAL A 139 3.28 1.75 -5.66
N GLU A 140 3.57 1.13 -6.79
CA GLU A 140 3.97 -0.28 -6.86
C GLU A 140 5.27 -0.40 -7.67
N SER A 141 6.26 -1.14 -7.16
CA SER A 141 7.53 -1.39 -7.86
C SER A 141 7.88 -2.87 -7.88
N MET A 142 8.43 -3.33 -9.01
CA MET A 142 9.00 -4.68 -9.18
C MET A 142 10.50 -4.73 -8.85
N GLU A 143 11.04 -5.95 -8.79
CA GLU A 143 12.40 -6.28 -8.31
C GLU A 143 13.53 -5.65 -9.14
N THR A 144 13.22 -4.93 -10.22
CA THR A 144 14.22 -4.35 -11.12
C THR A 144 14.72 -2.99 -10.65
N HIS A 145 13.85 -2.13 -10.10
CA HIS A 145 14.22 -0.77 -9.74
C HIS A 145 13.41 -0.26 -8.54
N LEU A 146 14.00 0.64 -7.75
CA LEU A 146 13.27 1.42 -6.76
C LEU A 146 12.38 2.47 -7.43
N PRO A 147 11.20 2.76 -6.86
CA PRO A 147 10.34 3.81 -7.37
C PRO A 147 10.89 5.20 -6.99
N PRO A 148 10.62 6.23 -7.81
CA PRO A 148 10.85 7.61 -7.44
C PRO A 148 10.04 7.99 -6.19
N SER A 149 10.57 8.90 -5.37
CA SER A 149 9.79 9.46 -4.26
C SER A 149 8.79 10.48 -4.79
N LEU A 150 7.50 10.25 -4.52
CA LEU A 150 6.39 11.09 -4.94
C LEU A 150 5.66 11.67 -3.72
N LYS A 151 5.12 12.88 -3.87
CA LYS A 151 4.31 13.54 -2.84
C LYS A 151 2.92 12.93 -2.75
N ASN A 152 2.25 13.13 -1.62
CA ASN A 152 0.85 12.74 -1.39
C ASN A 152 0.52 11.27 -1.72
N ILE A 153 1.47 10.36 -1.51
CA ILE A 153 1.24 8.91 -1.66
C ILE A 153 0.66 8.35 -0.37
N ASN A 154 -0.46 7.65 -0.48
CA ASN A 154 -1.14 7.01 0.64
C ASN A 154 -0.57 5.63 0.94
N SER A 155 -0.05 4.94 -0.08
CA SER A 155 0.45 3.58 0.08
C SER A 155 1.51 3.19 -0.94
N SER A 156 2.46 2.36 -0.51
CA SER A 156 3.51 1.83 -1.38
C SER A 156 3.64 0.32 -1.23
N ARG A 157 3.92 -0.34 -2.34
CA ARG A 157 4.34 -1.74 -2.41
C ARG A 157 5.63 -1.81 -3.21
N ILE A 158 6.74 -2.07 -2.54
CA ILE A 158 8.06 -2.06 -3.15
C ILE A 158 8.63 -3.46 -3.06
N LYS A 159 8.85 -4.10 -4.20
CA LYS A 159 9.78 -5.23 -4.27
C LYS A 159 11.19 -4.69 -4.40
N VAL A 160 11.99 -4.93 -3.38
CA VAL A 160 13.33 -4.36 -3.24
C VAL A 160 14.31 -5.11 -4.16
N PRO A 161 15.02 -4.42 -5.06
CA PRO A 161 16.08 -5.01 -5.86
C PRO A 161 17.22 -5.53 -4.98
N GLU A 162 17.92 -6.58 -5.44
CA GLU A 162 19.12 -7.06 -4.77
C GLU A 162 20.16 -5.94 -4.60
N ASN A 163 20.92 -6.00 -3.49
CA ASN A 163 21.97 -5.03 -3.14
C ASN A 163 21.47 -3.60 -2.82
N THR A 164 20.16 -3.38 -2.72
CA THR A 164 19.61 -2.10 -2.26
C THR A 164 20.03 -1.82 -0.81
N THR A 165 20.57 -0.64 -0.56
CA THR A 165 20.90 -0.16 0.78
C THR A 165 19.66 0.34 1.53
N ALA A 166 19.74 0.40 2.87
CA ALA A 166 18.64 0.93 3.68
C ALA A 166 18.32 2.39 3.36
N ASP A 167 19.33 3.21 3.05
CA ASP A 167 19.16 4.63 2.73
C ASP A 167 18.47 4.83 1.38
N GLU A 168 18.79 4.01 0.37
CA GLU A 168 18.11 4.04 -0.93
C GLU A 168 16.63 3.66 -0.81
N LEU A 169 16.33 2.63 0.00
CA LEU A 169 14.94 2.24 0.27
C LEU A 169 14.20 3.34 1.03
N GLU A 170 14.81 3.94 2.05
CA GLU A 170 14.24 5.04 2.83
C GLU A 170 13.98 6.27 1.95
N ALA A 171 14.86 6.56 0.99
CA ALA A 171 14.75 7.69 0.06
C ALA A 171 13.42 7.67 -0.73
N CYS A 172 12.88 6.49 -1.01
CA CYS A 172 11.58 6.31 -1.69
C CYS A 172 10.42 6.98 -0.95
N PHE A 173 10.51 7.10 0.38
CA PHE A 173 9.43 7.59 1.25
C PHE A 173 9.57 9.07 1.64
N THR A 174 10.69 9.71 1.30
CA THR A 174 11.02 11.09 1.75
C THR A 174 9.97 12.14 1.38
N ALA A 175 9.37 12.06 0.19
CA ALA A 175 8.34 12.99 -0.26
C ALA A 175 6.95 12.72 0.34
N SER A 176 6.71 11.51 0.87
CA SER A 176 5.46 11.10 1.51
C SER A 176 5.76 10.22 2.73
N PRO A 177 6.22 10.81 3.85
CA PRO A 177 6.63 10.01 5.01
C PRO A 177 5.44 9.42 5.77
N ASN A 178 4.27 10.06 5.71
CA ASN A 178 3.10 9.63 6.48
C ASN A 178 2.17 8.70 5.68
N GLN A 179 2.73 7.71 5.00
CA GLN A 179 1.90 6.72 4.29
C GLN A 179 1.13 5.87 5.29
N GLU A 180 -0.09 5.49 4.93
CA GLU A 180 -0.91 4.64 5.79
C GLU A 180 -0.43 3.17 5.69
N TYR A 181 0.01 2.73 4.51
CA TYR A 181 0.40 1.35 4.22
C TYR A 181 1.70 1.26 3.47
N ILE A 182 2.60 0.41 3.95
CA ILE A 182 3.84 0.07 3.25
C ILE A 182 3.98 -1.45 3.20
N GLU A 183 4.18 -1.98 2.00
CA GLU A 183 4.57 -3.38 1.77
C GLU A 183 5.96 -3.43 1.17
N ILE A 184 6.83 -4.23 1.79
CA ILE A 184 8.21 -4.45 1.34
C ILE A 184 8.37 -5.94 1.03
N GLY A 185 8.70 -6.23 -0.22
CA GLY A 185 8.95 -7.59 -0.71
C GLY A 185 10.31 -7.73 -1.38
N GLY A 186 10.65 -8.93 -1.85
CA GLY A 186 11.90 -9.19 -2.59
C GLY A 186 13.03 -9.64 -1.66
N HIS A 187 14.25 -9.19 -1.93
CA HIS A 187 15.43 -9.55 -1.14
C HIS A 187 16.07 -8.29 -0.55
N PHE A 188 15.99 -8.14 0.77
CA PHE A 188 16.57 -6.99 1.46
C PHE A 188 17.35 -7.46 2.69
N THR A 189 18.62 -7.12 2.74
CA THR A 189 19.53 -7.47 3.86
C THR A 189 20.01 -6.24 4.63
N GLY A 190 19.55 -5.04 4.25
CA GLY A 190 19.90 -3.81 4.94
C GLY A 190 19.23 -3.70 6.32
N ASN A 191 19.85 -2.93 7.22
CA ASN A 191 19.26 -2.61 8.52
C ASN A 191 18.59 -1.24 8.46
N LEU A 192 17.30 -1.18 8.77
CA LEU A 192 16.57 0.08 8.82
C LEU A 192 17.03 0.92 10.02
N CYS A 193 17.24 2.21 9.79
CA CYS A 193 17.55 3.15 10.86
C CYS A 193 16.44 3.14 11.94
N PRO A 194 16.76 3.32 13.23
CA PRO A 194 15.76 3.34 14.29
C PRO A 194 14.59 4.29 14.04
N ASN A 195 14.87 5.45 13.45
CA ASN A 195 13.89 6.48 13.12
C ASN A 195 13.29 6.34 11.70
N SER A 196 13.47 5.19 11.04
CA SER A 196 12.94 4.93 9.71
C SER A 196 11.42 5.16 9.68
N VAL A 197 11.00 5.85 8.63
CA VAL A 197 9.61 6.12 8.27
C VAL A 197 8.85 4.81 8.10
N ILE A 198 9.48 3.80 7.50
CA ILE A 198 8.90 2.48 7.26
C ILE A 198 8.43 1.85 8.57
N LEU A 199 9.20 2.00 9.65
CA LEU A 199 8.87 1.44 10.98
C LEU A 199 7.75 2.21 11.70
N GLY A 200 7.41 3.41 11.22
CA GLY A 200 6.37 4.28 11.77
C GLY A 200 5.03 4.24 11.05
N THR A 201 4.93 3.53 9.92
CA THR A 201 3.68 3.42 9.14
C THR A 201 2.55 2.75 9.96
N GLU A 202 1.30 3.08 9.67
CA GLU A 202 0.17 2.48 10.39
C GLU A 202 0.07 0.97 10.13
N TYR A 203 0.26 0.58 8.87
CA TYR A 203 0.20 -0.80 8.39
C TYR A 203 1.50 -1.16 7.67
N LEU A 204 2.31 -2.01 8.30
CA LEU A 204 3.55 -2.52 7.72
C LEU A 204 3.39 -3.98 7.34
N ARG A 205 3.73 -4.30 6.11
CA ARG A 205 3.79 -5.67 5.63
C ARG A 205 5.17 -5.97 5.05
N ILE A 206 5.76 -7.07 5.47
CA ILE A 206 7.10 -7.47 5.03
C ILE A 206 7.03 -8.92 4.54
N TYR A 207 7.53 -9.13 3.34
CA TYR A 207 7.66 -10.43 2.67
C TYR A 207 9.04 -10.49 2.00
N CYS A 208 10.09 -10.50 2.81
CA CYS A 208 11.46 -10.52 2.31
C CYS A 208 12.28 -11.57 3.05
N SER A 209 13.05 -12.35 2.30
CA SER A 209 14.11 -13.17 2.87
C SER A 209 15.32 -12.31 3.24
N GLY A 210 16.09 -12.75 4.24
CA GLY A 210 17.35 -12.11 4.63
C GLY A 210 17.24 -10.83 5.47
N MET A 211 16.04 -10.35 5.77
CA MET A 211 15.84 -9.16 6.60
C MET A 211 16.17 -9.40 8.08
N HIS A 212 16.65 -8.36 8.77
CA HIS A 212 16.80 -8.33 10.23
C HIS A 212 15.43 -8.23 10.93
N GLY A 213 14.66 -9.32 10.87
CA GLY A 213 13.28 -9.39 11.37
C GLY A 213 13.17 -8.93 12.82
N ASP A 214 14.02 -9.43 13.71
CA ASP A 214 13.99 -9.07 15.14
C ASP A 214 14.12 -7.56 15.38
N ASP A 215 15.04 -6.88 14.68
CA ASP A 215 15.23 -5.43 14.79
C ASP A 215 13.97 -4.67 14.39
N ILE A 216 13.29 -5.12 13.34
CA ILE A 216 12.06 -4.50 12.86
C ILE A 216 10.94 -4.69 13.86
N LEU A 217 10.77 -5.91 14.37
CA LEU A 217 9.74 -6.21 15.35
C LEU A 217 9.91 -5.38 16.62
N LEU A 218 11.15 -5.22 17.11
CA LEU A 218 11.44 -4.46 18.33
C LEU A 218 11.36 -2.93 18.17
N ARG A 219 11.45 -2.42 16.94
CA ARG A 219 11.47 -0.98 16.64
C ARG A 219 10.19 -0.47 15.97
N PHE A 220 9.26 -1.35 15.61
CA PHE A 220 7.99 -0.99 15.00
C PHE A 220 7.15 -0.12 15.94
N ARG A 221 6.57 0.96 15.40
CA ARG A 221 5.79 1.97 16.14
C ARG A 221 4.36 2.13 15.65
N GLY A 222 3.99 1.40 14.59
CA GLY A 222 2.68 1.45 13.97
C GLY A 222 1.60 0.64 14.68
N LYS A 223 0.48 0.40 13.97
CA LYS A 223 -0.68 -0.31 14.52
C LYS A 223 -0.74 -1.77 14.13
N ARG A 224 -0.38 -2.12 12.90
CA ARG A 224 -0.41 -3.53 12.45
C ARG A 224 0.86 -3.90 11.70
N LEU A 225 1.39 -5.07 12.04
CA LEU A 225 2.59 -5.64 11.45
C LEU A 225 2.28 -7.05 10.94
N ASP A 226 2.51 -7.30 9.65
CA ASP A 226 2.48 -8.65 9.04
C ASP A 226 3.86 -8.96 8.47
N VAL A 227 4.56 -9.89 9.08
CA VAL A 227 5.89 -10.33 8.64
C VAL A 227 5.84 -11.78 8.24
N ARG A 228 6.29 -12.05 7.02
CA ARG A 228 6.32 -13.39 6.45
C ARG A 228 7.70 -13.71 5.91
N GLN A 229 8.03 -15.00 5.85
CA GLN A 229 9.29 -15.52 5.33
C GLN A 229 10.53 -15.01 6.09
N THR A 230 10.39 -14.84 7.40
CA THR A 230 11.51 -14.52 8.29
C THR A 230 11.39 -15.32 9.57
N ASN A 231 12.51 -15.60 10.24
CA ASN A 231 12.51 -16.18 11.58
C ASN A 231 12.70 -15.10 12.64
N PHE A 232 12.23 -15.40 13.84
CA PHE A 232 12.43 -14.56 15.02
C PHE A 232 13.05 -15.39 16.13
N HIS A 233 13.88 -14.74 16.94
CA HIS A 233 14.34 -15.37 18.18
C HIS A 233 13.18 -15.50 19.16
N ASP A 234 13.15 -16.60 19.93
CA ASP A 234 12.12 -16.83 20.94
C ASP A 234 12.08 -15.65 21.93
N SER A 235 13.26 -15.19 22.33
CA SER A 235 13.45 -14.05 23.22
C SER A 235 12.85 -12.77 22.66
N THR A 236 12.89 -12.52 21.35
CA THR A 236 12.30 -11.32 20.74
C THR A 236 10.79 -11.32 20.88
N ILE A 237 10.14 -12.46 20.61
CA ILE A 237 8.69 -12.63 20.76
C ILE A 237 8.30 -12.45 22.24
N VAL A 238 9.02 -13.10 23.16
CA VAL A 238 8.81 -12.97 24.60
C VAL A 238 8.97 -11.52 25.07
N CYS A 239 10.01 -10.82 24.60
CA CYS A 239 10.24 -9.42 24.90
C CYS A 239 9.10 -8.53 24.41
N LEU A 240 8.60 -8.74 23.18
CA LEU A 240 7.47 -7.98 22.66
C LEU A 240 6.22 -8.16 23.52
N LEU A 241 5.87 -9.40 23.86
CA LEU A 241 4.67 -9.70 24.64
C LEU A 241 4.77 -9.12 26.06
N ASN A 242 5.94 -9.23 26.69
CA ASN A 242 6.17 -8.64 28.03
C ASN A 242 6.21 -7.12 28.00
N ASP A 243 6.87 -6.50 27.02
CA ASP A 243 6.93 -5.04 26.89
C ASP A 243 5.53 -4.46 26.58
N TRP A 244 4.68 -5.16 25.82
CA TRP A 244 3.29 -4.78 25.62
C TRP A 244 2.47 -4.95 26.90
N ARG A 245 2.56 -6.11 27.57
CA ARG A 245 1.84 -6.41 28.82
C ARG A 245 2.14 -5.39 29.92
N THR A 246 3.41 -5.06 30.10
CA THR A 246 3.87 -4.09 31.13
C THR A 246 3.67 -2.63 30.72
N ASN A 247 3.03 -2.36 29.58
CA ASN A 247 2.82 -1.03 29.02
C ASN A 247 4.14 -0.23 28.82
N LYS A 248 5.24 -0.92 28.54
CA LYS A 248 6.57 -0.32 28.35
C LYS A 248 6.81 0.09 26.91
N LYS A 249 6.28 -0.68 25.94
CA LYS A 249 6.34 -0.38 24.49
C LYS A 249 5.07 -0.90 23.79
N PHE A 250 4.97 -0.62 22.50
CA PHE A 250 3.92 -1.14 21.60
C PHE A 250 2.49 -0.71 21.97
N GLU A 251 2.32 0.45 22.61
CA GLU A 251 1.01 0.95 23.03
C GLU A 251 0.03 1.07 21.83
N ASN A 252 0.55 1.45 20.66
CA ASN A 252 -0.21 1.57 19.41
C ASN A 252 -0.51 0.23 18.72
N LEU A 253 0.18 -0.86 19.07
CA LEU A 253 0.07 -2.13 18.37
C LEU A 253 -1.31 -2.74 18.61
N LYS A 254 -2.06 -2.95 17.53
CA LYS A 254 -3.39 -3.57 17.53
C LYS A 254 -3.39 -4.98 16.98
N SER A 255 -2.48 -5.32 16.07
CA SER A 255 -2.32 -6.71 15.61
C SER A 255 -0.91 -6.99 15.09
N LEU A 256 -0.46 -8.22 15.30
CA LEU A 256 0.79 -8.77 14.77
C LEU A 256 0.51 -10.14 14.17
N LEU A 257 1.03 -10.37 12.97
CA LEU A 257 1.07 -11.67 12.31
C LEU A 257 2.51 -11.97 11.92
N ILE A 258 3.04 -13.08 12.40
CA ILE A 258 4.32 -13.63 12.00
C ILE A 258 4.05 -14.98 11.36
N ASN A 259 4.64 -15.19 10.19
CA ASN A 259 4.67 -16.47 9.51
C ASN A 259 6.11 -16.80 9.12
N SER A 260 6.70 -17.75 9.85
CA SER A 260 8.07 -18.23 9.66
C SER A 260 8.13 -19.57 8.92
N TYR A 261 7.14 -19.84 8.05
CA TYR A 261 7.08 -21.05 7.23
C TYR A 261 8.41 -21.28 6.51
N GLU A 262 8.91 -22.53 6.54
CA GLU A 262 10.25 -22.97 6.07
C GLU A 262 11.45 -22.56 6.93
N TYR A 263 11.28 -21.66 7.92
CA TYR A 263 12.42 -21.15 8.72
C TYR A 263 12.42 -21.64 10.17
N LYS A 264 11.27 -21.66 10.84
CA LYS A 264 11.21 -21.97 12.27
C LYS A 264 9.81 -22.39 12.74
N ASN A 265 9.78 -23.41 13.59
CA ASN A 265 8.63 -23.74 14.42
C ASN A 265 8.82 -23.16 15.82
N TYR A 266 7.74 -22.63 16.36
CA TYR A 266 7.65 -22.01 17.67
C TYR A 266 6.99 -22.96 18.66
N ASP A 267 7.61 -23.10 19.83
CA ASP A 267 7.01 -23.83 20.94
C ASP A 267 6.19 -22.85 21.80
N ALA A 268 4.87 -22.95 21.67
CA ALA A 268 3.94 -22.13 22.42
C ALA A 268 4.10 -22.29 23.94
N VAL A 269 4.35 -23.50 24.44
CA VAL A 269 4.48 -23.76 25.88
C VAL A 269 5.69 -23.02 26.43
N LYS A 270 6.83 -23.14 25.73
CA LYS A 270 8.09 -22.48 26.11
C LYS A 270 7.99 -20.96 26.00
N LEU A 271 7.41 -20.44 24.92
CA LEU A 271 7.31 -18.98 24.69
C LEU A 271 6.36 -18.31 25.68
N LEU A 272 5.30 -18.98 26.08
CA LEU A 272 4.25 -18.39 26.92
C LEU A 272 4.48 -18.59 28.41
N GLN A 273 5.45 -19.44 28.81
CA GLN A 273 5.73 -19.80 30.21
C GLN A 273 5.94 -18.57 31.11
N ASP A 274 6.71 -17.59 30.64
CA ASP A 274 7.07 -16.40 31.43
C ASP A 274 6.25 -15.15 31.06
N VAL A 275 5.31 -15.29 30.14
CA VAL A 275 4.58 -14.16 29.54
C VAL A 275 3.31 -13.79 30.31
N GLY A 276 3.01 -14.44 31.44
CA GLY A 276 1.87 -14.07 32.29
C GLY A 276 0.52 -14.22 31.58
N ILE A 277 0.45 -15.18 30.66
CA ILE A 277 -0.73 -15.52 29.87
C ILE A 277 -1.84 -16.05 30.79
N LYS A 278 -3.06 -15.59 30.53
CA LYS A 278 -4.28 -16.13 31.12
C LYS A 278 -4.96 -17.04 30.11
N LYS A 279 -5.56 -18.12 30.60
CA LYS A 279 -6.35 -19.06 29.79
C LYS A 279 -7.83 -18.88 30.08
N MET A 280 -8.64 -18.79 29.03
CA MET A 280 -10.10 -18.84 29.15
C MET A 280 -10.54 -20.21 29.68
N SER A 281 -11.58 -20.21 30.50
CA SER A 281 -12.16 -21.46 31.02
C SER A 281 -12.85 -22.23 29.90
N GLN A 282 -13.02 -23.54 30.05
CA GLN A 282 -13.65 -24.37 29.00
C GLN A 282 -15.09 -23.94 28.69
N SER A 283 -15.79 -23.35 29.65
CA SER A 283 -17.15 -22.84 29.52
C SER A 283 -17.24 -21.47 28.82
N GLU A 284 -16.16 -20.69 28.76
CA GLU A 284 -16.13 -19.37 28.09
C GLU A 284 -16.01 -19.48 26.55
N GLY A 285 -15.70 -20.68 26.03
CA GLY A 285 -15.53 -20.93 24.61
C GLY A 285 -14.16 -20.51 24.07
N ILE A 286 -14.03 -20.44 22.74
CA ILE A 286 -12.84 -19.95 22.03
C ILE A 286 -13.16 -18.56 21.50
N LEU A 287 -12.27 -17.59 21.73
CA LEU A 287 -12.44 -16.25 21.20
C LEU A 287 -11.94 -16.19 19.76
N ARG A 288 -12.84 -15.88 18.83
CA ARG A 288 -12.47 -15.56 17.44
C ARG A 288 -12.24 -14.06 17.29
N LEU A 289 -11.00 -13.67 17.03
CA LEU A 289 -10.66 -12.29 16.72
C LEU A 289 -10.64 -12.11 15.22
N THR A 290 -11.30 -11.06 14.76
CA THR A 290 -11.30 -10.67 13.35
C THR A 290 -10.82 -9.23 13.22
N TRP A 291 -10.05 -8.95 12.18
CA TRP A 291 -9.65 -7.61 11.80
C TRP A 291 -9.51 -7.51 10.29
N GLN A 292 -9.34 -6.28 9.81
CA GLN A 292 -9.16 -6.00 8.40
C GLN A 292 -7.68 -5.72 8.12
N MET A 293 -7.07 -6.43 7.20
CA MET A 293 -5.72 -6.15 6.74
C MET A 293 -5.74 -5.43 5.41
N ARG A 294 -5.00 -4.32 5.32
CA ARG A 294 -4.88 -3.62 4.05
C ARG A 294 -4.09 -4.48 3.06
N LEU A 295 -4.55 -4.53 1.82
CA LEU A 295 -3.84 -5.18 0.73
C LEU A 295 -3.85 -4.27 -0.50
N LEU A 296 -2.67 -4.09 -1.10
CA LEU A 296 -2.53 -3.57 -2.45
C LEU A 296 -2.56 -4.74 -3.43
N TYR A 297 -3.62 -4.82 -4.26
CA TYR A 297 -3.64 -5.79 -5.35
C TYR A 297 -2.70 -5.35 -6.47
N SER A 298 -1.84 -6.25 -6.91
CA SER A 298 -0.95 -5.96 -8.03
C SER A 298 -1.74 -5.57 -9.29
N THR A 299 -1.38 -4.46 -9.93
CA THR A 299 -1.98 -4.04 -11.21
C THR A 299 -1.42 -4.81 -12.42
N PHE A 300 -0.35 -5.58 -12.20
CA PHE A 300 0.47 -6.27 -13.19
C PHE A 300 -0.17 -7.54 -13.72
N LEU A 301 -0.76 -8.31 -12.82
CA LEU A 301 -1.48 -9.51 -13.19
C LEU A 301 -2.81 -9.04 -13.78
N ASN A 302 -2.99 -9.16 -15.09
CA ASN A 302 -4.20 -8.77 -15.84
C ASN A 302 -5.49 -9.51 -15.41
N PHE A 303 -5.53 -10.07 -14.20
CA PHE A 303 -6.76 -10.52 -13.57
C PHE A 303 -7.68 -9.33 -13.30
N PRO A 304 -9.00 -9.50 -13.46
CA PRO A 304 -9.95 -8.53 -12.95
C PRO A 304 -9.68 -8.33 -11.47
N ARG A 305 -9.30 -7.11 -11.04
CA ARG A 305 -9.27 -6.79 -9.61
C ARG A 305 -10.67 -7.14 -9.06
N PRO A 306 -10.80 -7.96 -8.01
CA PRO A 306 -12.06 -8.08 -7.32
C PRO A 306 -12.49 -6.67 -6.89
N PRO A 307 -13.76 -6.27 -7.11
CA PRO A 307 -14.23 -4.99 -6.63
C PRO A 307 -13.98 -4.90 -5.11
N HIS A 308 -13.22 -3.88 -4.71
CA HIS A 308 -13.23 -3.33 -3.34
C HIS A 308 -12.74 -4.17 -2.16
N ARG A 309 -11.83 -5.12 -2.31
CA ARG A 309 -11.12 -5.63 -1.12
C ARG A 309 -9.77 -4.95 -0.89
N LYS A 310 -9.79 -3.62 -0.70
CA LYS A 310 -8.67 -2.90 -0.03
C LYS A 310 -8.31 -3.57 1.30
N TRP A 311 -9.30 -4.23 1.89
CA TRP A 311 -9.22 -4.91 3.15
C TRP A 311 -9.54 -6.38 2.99
N ILE A 312 -8.70 -7.25 3.55
CA ILE A 312 -8.92 -8.68 3.68
C ILE A 312 -9.28 -8.98 5.13
N PRO A 313 -10.36 -9.73 5.38
CA PRO A 313 -10.64 -10.21 6.72
C PRO A 313 -9.54 -11.19 7.14
N SER A 314 -8.87 -10.86 8.23
CA SER A 314 -7.95 -11.75 8.93
C SER A 314 -8.56 -12.16 10.24
N ALA A 315 -8.30 -13.41 10.65
CA ALA A 315 -8.84 -13.93 11.88
C ALA A 315 -7.93 -15.01 12.46
N PHE A 316 -7.93 -15.12 13.78
CA PHE A 316 -7.49 -16.31 14.47
C PHE A 316 -8.36 -16.56 15.68
N GLU A 317 -8.27 -17.78 16.17
CA GLU A 317 -8.98 -18.24 17.34
C GLU A 317 -7.97 -18.49 18.46
N SER A 318 -8.27 -18.03 19.66
CA SER A 318 -7.39 -18.28 20.81
C SER A 318 -8.17 -18.34 22.12
N ARG A 319 -7.63 -19.14 23.05
CA ARG A 319 -8.00 -19.16 24.47
C ARG A 319 -6.98 -18.44 25.35
N ASP A 320 -5.81 -18.15 24.80
CA ASP A 320 -4.69 -17.53 25.50
C ASP A 320 -4.76 -16.01 25.30
N TYR A 321 -4.72 -15.28 26.41
CA TYR A 321 -4.81 -13.83 26.38
C TYR A 321 -3.94 -13.16 27.45
N LEU A 322 -3.60 -11.91 27.18
CA LEU A 322 -2.87 -11.00 28.06
C LEU A 322 -3.77 -9.85 28.48
N ILE A 323 -3.47 -9.30 29.65
CA ILE A 323 -4.04 -8.05 30.12
C ILE A 323 -2.88 -7.08 30.31
N ARG A 324 -2.98 -5.89 29.73
CA ARG A 324 -2.00 -4.85 29.88
C ARG A 324 -2.14 -4.18 31.25
N ASP A 325 -1.02 -4.06 31.97
CA ASP A 325 -0.99 -3.62 33.36
C ASP A 325 -1.43 -2.14 33.52
N GLY A 326 -1.13 -1.31 32.52
CA GLY A 326 -1.37 0.14 32.58
C GLY A 326 -2.84 0.55 32.48
N ASP A 327 -3.61 -0.10 31.61
CA ASP A 327 -4.98 0.32 31.25
C ASP A 327 -6.00 -0.84 31.18
N GLY A 328 -5.56 -2.07 31.39
CA GLY A 328 -6.42 -3.24 31.33
C GLY A 328 -6.82 -3.68 29.93
N GLU A 329 -6.23 -3.11 28.86
CA GLU A 329 -6.48 -3.60 27.49
C GLU A 329 -6.14 -5.10 27.40
N LYS A 330 -7.00 -5.86 26.72
CA LYS A 330 -6.83 -7.30 26.55
C LYS A 330 -6.37 -7.60 25.14
N ALA A 331 -5.49 -8.58 25.00
CA ALA A 331 -5.06 -9.07 23.71
C ALA A 331 -4.98 -10.58 23.71
N SER A 332 -5.39 -11.20 22.60
CA SER A 332 -5.24 -12.64 22.42
C SER A 332 -3.94 -12.95 21.72
N VAL A 333 -3.36 -14.08 22.08
CA VAL A 333 -2.11 -14.59 21.52
C VAL A 333 -2.36 -16.00 21.01
N PHE A 334 -1.86 -16.32 19.83
CA PHE A 334 -1.92 -17.67 19.28
C PHE A 334 -0.56 -18.01 18.69
N ILE A 335 -0.02 -19.15 19.09
CA ILE A 335 1.27 -19.65 18.62
C ILE A 335 1.06 -21.12 18.25
N GLU A 336 1.27 -21.45 16.99
CA GLU A 336 1.19 -22.82 16.49
C GLU A 336 2.15 -22.97 15.31
N ASP A 337 2.99 -24.00 15.35
CA ASP A 337 4.00 -24.27 14.34
C ASP A 337 4.80 -23.01 13.97
N HIS A 338 4.71 -22.55 12.74
CA HIS A 338 5.43 -21.39 12.22
C HIS A 338 4.67 -20.06 12.38
N TYR A 339 3.52 -20.04 13.06
CA TYR A 339 2.69 -18.87 13.24
C TYR A 339 2.82 -18.27 14.65
N VAL A 340 2.92 -16.95 14.70
CA VAL A 340 2.67 -16.15 15.91
C VAL A 340 1.67 -15.05 15.57
N CYS A 341 0.53 -15.09 16.24
CA CYS A 341 -0.57 -14.14 16.07
C CYS A 341 -0.81 -13.42 17.39
N PHE A 342 -1.03 -12.12 17.31
CA PHE A 342 -1.40 -11.28 18.43
C PHE A 342 -2.44 -10.26 17.97
N ALA A 343 -3.51 -10.05 18.73
CA ALA A 343 -4.49 -9.01 18.43
C ALA A 343 -5.18 -8.48 19.69
N VAL A 344 -5.31 -7.15 19.76
CA VAL A 344 -5.99 -6.44 20.85
C VAL A 344 -7.51 -6.52 20.67
N TRP A 345 -8.24 -6.72 21.76
CA TRP A 345 -9.70 -6.78 21.78
C TRP A 345 -10.23 -5.37 21.58
N ASN A 346 -10.67 -5.05 20.36
CA ASN A 346 -11.20 -3.74 20.05
C ASN A 346 -12.73 -3.79 20.07
N GLY A 347 -13.37 -3.01 20.95
CA GLY A 347 -14.83 -2.98 21.15
C GLY A 347 -15.66 -2.57 19.91
N SER A 348 -15.02 -2.21 18.80
CA SER A 348 -15.67 -1.76 17.56
C SER A 348 -15.19 -2.49 16.29
N SER A 349 -14.39 -3.55 16.42
CA SER A 349 -14.11 -4.46 15.29
C SER A 349 -14.05 -5.94 15.65
N CYS A 350 -14.13 -6.30 16.92
CA CYS A 350 -14.22 -7.70 17.33
C CYS A 350 -15.69 -8.12 17.38
N VAL A 351 -16.18 -8.77 16.32
CA VAL A 351 -17.41 -9.56 16.45
C VAL A 351 -17.06 -10.79 17.28
N THR A 352 -17.35 -10.73 18.57
CA THR A 352 -17.25 -11.87 19.49
C THR A 352 -18.38 -12.86 19.19
N ASN A 353 -18.20 -13.70 18.18
CA ASN A 353 -19.07 -14.84 18.00
C ASN A 353 -18.61 -15.93 18.97
N HIS A 354 -19.30 -16.06 20.10
CA HIS A 354 -19.22 -17.26 20.92
C HIS A 354 -19.78 -18.41 20.07
N THR A 355 -18.92 -19.26 19.52
CA THR A 355 -19.35 -20.48 18.85
C THR A 355 -19.77 -21.50 19.90
N SER A 356 -21.00 -21.34 20.39
CA SER A 356 -21.74 -22.38 21.10
C SER A 356 -22.89 -22.85 20.22
N ASP A 357 -22.60 -23.50 19.09
CA ASP A 357 -23.61 -24.29 18.39
C ASP A 357 -22.99 -25.57 17.84
N LYS A 358 -23.52 -26.69 18.34
CA LYS A 358 -23.16 -28.05 17.95
C LYS A 358 -23.49 -28.27 16.47
N PRO A 359 -22.67 -29.02 15.72
CA PRO A 359 -23.04 -29.42 14.36
C PRO A 359 -24.18 -30.44 14.44
N ASN A 360 -25.32 -30.11 13.84
CA ASN A 360 -26.27 -31.10 13.39
C ASN A 360 -25.84 -31.51 11.96
N TYR A 361 -25.69 -32.83 11.81
CA TYR A 361 -25.22 -33.65 10.70
C TYR A 361 -25.37 -33.11 9.27
#